data_AF-A0A6G9FQW1-F1
#
_entry.id   AF-A0A6G9FQW1-F1
#
_cell.length_a   1.000
_cell.length_b   1.000
_cell.length_c   1.000
_cell.angle_alpha   90.00
_cell.angle_beta   90.00
_cell.angle_gamma   90.00
#
_symmetry.space_group_name_H-M   'P 1'
#
loop_
_entity.id
_entity.type
_entity.pdbx_description
1 polymer ?
#
loop_
_entity_poly.entity_id
_entity_poly.type
_entity_poly.pdbx_seq_one_letter_code
_entity_poly.pdbx_strand_id
1 'polypeptide(L)' 'MAEQDSHRVHAEHDRDKAERLFQQAGRTDDPEQSERLRYRAERLRARSEAELRREPGAPFDDPDEEGPQ' A
#
# COMPACT_ATOMS: atom_id res chain seq x y z
N MET A 1 -14.36 -18.67 1.06
CA MET A 1 -14.51 -17.54 0.09
C MET A 1 -14.73 -16.18 0.77
N ALA A 2 -14.57 -16.02 2.10
CA ALA A 2 -14.83 -14.75 2.80
C ALA A 2 -13.57 -13.89 3.07
N GLU A 3 -12.38 -14.50 3.04
CA GLU A 3 -11.13 -13.82 3.40
C GLU A 3 -10.62 -12.88 2.28
N GLN A 4 -10.73 -13.27 1.01
CA GLN A 4 -10.35 -12.41 -0.13
C GLN A 4 -11.16 -11.10 -0.19
N ASP A 5 -12.45 -11.16 0.13
CA ASP A 5 -13.31 -9.97 0.15
C ASP A 5 -12.89 -9.00 1.27
N SER A 6 -12.51 -9.56 2.43
CA SER A 6 -12.06 -8.78 3.60
C SER A 6 -10.72 -8.10 3.36
N HIS A 7 -9.78 -8.74 2.64
CA HIS A 7 -8.50 -8.12 2.26
C HIS A 7 -8.69 -6.98 1.26
N ARG A 8 -9.57 -7.18 0.28
CA ARG A 8 -9.87 -6.15 -0.71
C ARG A 8 -10.52 -4.92 -0.06
N VAL A 9 -11.50 -5.12 0.81
CA VAL A 9 -12.17 -4.01 1.53
C VAL A 9 -11.18 -3.24 2.42
N HIS A 10 -10.28 -3.93 3.12
CA HIS A 10 -9.24 -3.26 3.92
C HIS A 10 -8.26 -2.48 3.06
N ALA A 11 -7.82 -3.04 1.94
CA ALA A 11 -6.91 -2.36 1.03
C ALA A 11 -7.56 -1.14 0.37
N GLU A 12 -8.82 -1.24 -0.07
CA GLU A 12 -9.56 -0.09 -0.60
C GLU A 12 -9.71 1.00 0.46
N HIS A 13 -10.02 0.64 1.70
CA HIS A 13 -10.11 1.59 2.81
C HIS A 13 -8.76 2.27 3.14
N ASP A 14 -7.65 1.52 3.13
CA ASP A 14 -6.31 2.09 3.33
C ASP A 14 -5.90 3.02 2.19
N ARG A 15 -6.30 2.71 0.95
CA ARG A 15 -6.10 3.59 -0.22
C ARG A 15 -6.89 4.89 -0.10
N ASP A 16 -8.17 4.82 0.24
CA ASP A 16 -9.02 6.00 0.50
C ASP A 16 -8.41 6.91 1.57
N LYS A 17 -7.91 6.30 2.64
CA LYS A 17 -7.25 7.01 3.74
C LYS A 17 -5.94 7.67 3.30
N ALA A 18 -5.16 7.01 2.45
CA ALA A 18 -3.96 7.59 1.86
C ALA A 18 -4.29 8.82 1.00
N GLU A 19 -5.32 8.75 0.15
CA GLU A 19 -5.74 9.89 -0.68
C GLU A 19 -6.17 11.09 0.16
N ARG A 20 -6.93 10.87 1.25
CA ARG A 20 -7.29 11.95 2.18
C ARG A 20 -6.08 12.59 2.83
N LEU A 21 -5.07 11.80 3.20
CA LEU A 21 -3.83 12.32 3.78
C LEU A 21 -3.02 13.13 2.77
N PHE A 22 -2.96 12.72 1.50
CA PHE A 22 -2.33 13.52 0.45
C PHE A 22 -3.05 14.85 0.22
N GLN A 23 -4.39 14.84 0.20
CA GLN A 23 -5.17 16.08 0.09
C GLN A 23 -4.93 17.00 1.30
N GLN A 24 -4.86 16.43 2.50
CA GLN A 24 -4.57 17.21 3.71
C GLN A 24 -3.15 17.77 3.69
N ALA A 25 -2.16 16.99 3.22
CA ALA A 25 -0.79 17.46 3.07
C ALA A 25 -0.68 18.63 2.08
N GLY A 26 -1.45 18.61 0.99
CA GLY A 26 -1.51 19.72 0.02
C GLY A 26 -2.20 20.99 0.53
N ARG A 27 -2.99 20.88 1.60
CA ARG A 27 -3.65 22.03 2.27
C ARG A 27 -2.90 22.49 3.52
N THR A 28 -1.87 21.76 3.93
CA THR A 28 -1.08 22.06 5.13
C THR A 28 0.04 23.02 4.74
N ASP A 29 0.07 24.19 5.37
CA ASP A 29 1.07 25.24 5.11
C ASP A 29 2.44 24.90 5.73
N ASP A 30 2.42 24.11 6.81
CA ASP A 30 3.63 23.65 7.48
C ASP A 30 4.30 22.51 6.69
N PRO A 31 5.56 22.69 6.23
CA PRO A 31 6.24 21.72 5.40
C PRO A 31 6.54 20.41 6.14
N GLU A 32 6.92 20.48 7.42
CA GLU A 32 7.22 19.29 8.22
C GLU A 32 5.96 18.43 8.41
N GLN A 33 4.82 19.07 8.68
CA GLN A 33 3.53 18.39 8.79
C GLN A 33 3.04 17.86 7.43
N SER A 34 3.23 18.61 6.35
CA SER A 34 2.92 18.15 4.98
C SER A 34 3.72 16.90 4.63
N GLU A 35 5.03 16.88 4.91
CA GLU A 35 5.90 15.73 4.69
C GLU A 35 5.51 14.54 5.56
N ARG A 36 5.18 14.74 6.84
CA ARG A 36 4.68 13.67 7.72
C ARG A 36 3.38 13.06 7.19
N LEU A 37 2.45 13.89 6.71
CA LEU A 37 1.19 13.44 6.14
C LEU A 37 1.41 12.65 4.84
N ARG A 38 2.30 13.14 3.95
CA ARG A 38 2.70 12.44 2.72
C ARG A 38 3.34 11.09 3.03
N TYR A 39 4.30 11.04 3.94
CA TYR A 39 4.96 9.80 4.36
C TYR A 39 3.95 8.77 4.88
N ARG A 40 2.98 9.22 5.69
CA ARG A 40 1.92 8.35 6.21
C ARG A 40 0.98 7.87 5.11
N ALA A 41 0.66 8.73 4.15
CA ALA A 41 -0.16 8.39 2.99
C ALA A 41 0.52 7.34 2.11
N GLU A 42 1.81 7.53 1.80
CA GLU A 42 2.61 6.57 1.03
C GLU A 42 2.65 5.20 1.71
N ARG A 43 2.86 5.17 3.03
CA ARG A 43 2.87 3.91 3.79
C ARG A 43 1.53 3.17 3.72
N LEU A 44 0.41 3.89 3.82
CA LEU A 44 -0.93 3.29 3.70
C LEU A 44 -1.21 2.80 2.29
N ARG A 45 -0.82 3.57 1.27
CA ARG A 45 -0.92 3.15 -0.14
C ARG A 45 -0.09 1.91 -0.42
N ALA A 46 1.15 1.86 0.06
CA ALA A 46 2.03 0.70 -0.10
C ALA A 46 1.47 -0.56 0.60
N ARG A 47 0.86 -0.39 1.78
CA ARG A 47 0.19 -1.50 2.49
C ARG A 47 -1.03 -2.00 1.73
N SER A 48 -1.89 -1.09 1.26
CA SER A 48 -3.03 -1.40 0.41
C SER A 48 -2.61 -2.14 -0.86
N GLU A 49 -1.60 -1.63 -1.55
CA GLU A 49 -1.09 -2.25 -2.77
C GLU A 49 -0.49 -3.64 -2.51
N ALA A 50 0.24 -3.82 -1.41
CA ALA A 50 0.72 -5.13 -1.00
C ALA A 50 -0.42 -6.10 -0.69
N GLU A 51 -1.49 -5.64 -0.05
CA GLU A 51 -2.65 -6.45 0.30
C GLU A 51 -3.52 -6.80 -0.93
N LEU A 52 -3.60 -5.92 -1.92
CA LEU A 52 -4.22 -6.18 -3.23
C LEU A 52 -3.37 -7.10 -4.11
N ARG A 53 -2.03 -6.93 -4.08
CA ARG A 53 -1.08 -7.73 -4.85
C ARG A 53 -0.89 -9.13 -4.28
N ARG A 54 -1.21 -9.31 -2.99
CA ARG A 54 -1.30 -10.62 -2.33
C ARG A 54 -2.55 -11.36 -2.79
N GLU A 55 -2.70 -11.53 -4.11
CA GLU A 55 -3.41 -12.67 -4.65
C GLU A 55 -2.76 -13.94 -4.08
N PRO A 56 -3.52 -15.01 -3.73
CA PRO A 56 -2.96 -16.28 -3.29
C PRO A 56 -2.31 -17.04 -4.46
N GLY A 57 -1.35 -16.42 -5.15
CA GLY A 57 -0.78 -16.96 -6.38
C GLY A 57 0.24 -16.10 -7.12
N ALA A 58 0.78 -15.02 -6.54
CA ALA A 58 1.96 -14.38 -7.13
C ALA A 58 3.20 -15.11 -6.57
N PRO A 59 3.90 -15.96 -7.36
CA PRO A 59 5.18 -16.49 -6.94
C PRO A 59 6.08 -15.29 -6.65
N PHE A 60 6.71 -15.31 -5.48
CA PHE A 60 7.91 -14.53 -5.25
C PHE A 60 8.86 -14.94 -6.39
N ASP A 61 9.16 -14.00 -7.28
CA ASP A 61 10.30 -14.11 -8.17
C ASP A 61 11.52 -13.98 -7.26
N ASP A 62 11.91 -15.11 -6.66
CA ASP A 62 13.23 -15.32 -6.08
C ASP A 62 14.20 -15.43 -7.26
N PRO A 63 15.09 -14.45 -7.52
CA PRO A 63 16.08 -14.58 -8.59
C PRO A 63 17.29 -15.46 -8.17
N ASP A 64 17.12 -16.41 -7.25
CA ASP A 64 18.24 -17.16 -6.64
C ASP A 64 18.15 -18.69 -6.78
N GLU A 65 17.51 -19.20 -7.85
CA GLU A 65 17.70 -20.61 -8.19
C GLU A 65 18.83 -20.76 -9.20
N GLU A 66 20.03 -21.01 -8.65
CA GLU A 66 21.19 -21.56 -9.34
C GLU A 66 20.79 -22.65 -10.35
N GLY A 67 21.33 -22.55 -11.57
CA GLY A 67 21.41 -23.67 -12.49
C GLY A 67 22.35 -23.36 -13.66
N PRO A 68 22.85 -24.38 -14.41
CA PRO A 68 22.46 -25.78 -14.35
C PRO A 68 23.63 -26.79 -14.21
N GLN A 69 23.25 -27.96 -13.68
CA GLN A 69 23.66 -29.35 -14.00
C GLN A 69 25.12 -29.71 -14.26
#